data_AF-A0A182AMM5-F1
#
_entry.id   AF-A0A182AMM5-F1
#
_cell.length_a   1.000
_cell.length_b   1.000
_cell.length_c   1.000
_cell.angle_alpha   90.00
_cell.angle_beta   90.00
_cell.angle_gamma   90.00
#
_symmetry.space_group_name_H-M   'P 1'
#
loop_
_entity.id
_entity.type
_entity.pdbx_description
1 polymer ?
#
loop_
_entity_poly.entity_id
_entity_poly.type
_entity_poly.pdbx_seq_one_letter_code
_entity_poly.pdbx_strand_id
1 'polypeptide(L)'
;MAMPSASAPVFARSPFCRPEEDPFLLLESTLRSMEEILRRSRGLPLRRTWIEQPYGEEEFTLLEEEVIPAIQQCLARVDELDQRLQAQQEAEIAHIEAERMAELVLAQA
;
A
#
# COMPACT_ATOMS: atom_id res chain seq x y z
N MET A 1 -40.87 4.08 0.60
CA MET A 1 -39.68 4.23 -0.27
C MET A 1 -38.52 4.78 0.56
N ALA A 2 -37.30 4.45 0.16
CA ALA A 2 -35.99 4.83 0.72
C ALA A 2 -35.40 3.91 1.82
N MET A 3 -34.67 2.89 1.35
CA MET A 3 -33.30 2.64 1.82
C MET A 3 -32.36 3.27 0.78
N PRO A 4 -31.11 3.63 1.13
CA PRO A 4 -30.10 2.59 1.23
C PRO A 4 -29.48 2.52 2.61
N SER A 5 -29.50 1.30 3.13
CA SER A 5 -28.55 0.73 4.06
C SER A 5 -27.14 1.26 3.77
N ALA A 6 -26.57 1.99 4.72
CA ALA A 6 -25.13 2.20 4.76
C ALA A 6 -24.48 0.84 4.99
N SER A 7 -23.98 0.21 3.92
CA SER A 7 -23.02 -0.87 4.05
C SER A 7 -21.84 -0.32 4.83
N ALA A 8 -21.76 -0.64 6.12
CA ALA A 8 -20.55 -0.45 6.88
C ALA A 8 -19.43 -1.10 6.07
N PRO A 9 -18.31 -0.40 5.81
CA PRO A 9 -17.18 -1.04 5.17
C PRO A 9 -16.83 -2.23 6.06
N VAL A 10 -16.91 -3.44 5.48
CA VAL A 10 -16.44 -4.65 6.12
C VAL A 10 -14.93 -4.50 6.17
N PHE A 11 -14.45 -3.80 7.19
CA PHE A 11 -13.04 -3.76 7.50
C PHE A 11 -12.64 -5.20 7.78
N ALA A 12 -11.83 -5.77 6.90
CA ALA A 12 -11.16 -7.01 7.16
C ALA A 12 -10.29 -6.77 8.39
N ARG A 13 -10.82 -7.11 9.57
CA ARG A 13 -10.10 -7.02 10.84
C ARG A 13 -8.87 -7.91 10.69
N SER A 14 -7.70 -7.28 10.51
CA SER A 14 -6.43 -7.99 10.56
C SER A 14 -6.36 -8.75 11.89
N PRO A 15 -6.06 -10.06 11.89
CA PRO A 15 -5.92 -10.82 13.14
C PRO A 15 -4.63 -10.46 13.90
N PHE A 16 -3.76 -9.63 13.31
CA PHE A 16 -2.42 -9.34 13.81
C PHE A 16 -2.31 -8.03 14.61
N CYS A 17 -3.27 -7.12 14.48
CA CYS A 17 -3.22 -5.79 15.10
C CYS A 17 -4.62 -5.33 15.52
N ARG A 18 -4.68 -4.42 16.50
CA ARG A 18 -5.94 -3.72 16.80
C ARG A 18 -6.32 -2.83 15.61
N PRO A 19 -7.62 -2.54 15.38
CA PRO A 19 -8.03 -1.66 14.29
C PRO A 19 -7.33 -0.28 14.30
N GLU A 20 -7.03 0.23 15.50
CA GLU A 20 -6.31 1.49 15.67
C GLU A 20 -4.80 1.40 15.30
N GLU A 21 -4.27 0.19 15.19
CA GLU A 21 -2.87 -0.13 14.90
C GLU A 21 -2.72 -0.76 13.51
N ASP A 22 -3.81 -0.91 12.77
CA ASP A 22 -3.79 -1.47 11.42
C ASP A 22 -3.23 -0.43 10.44
N PRO A 23 -2.07 -0.69 9.80
CA PRO A 23 -1.44 0.25 8.89
C PRO A 23 -2.32 0.58 7.69
N PHE A 24 -3.16 -0.36 7.22
CA PHE A 24 -4.05 -0.14 6.08
C PHE A 24 -5.23 0.77 6.45
N LEU A 25 -5.78 0.62 7.66
CA LEU A 25 -6.84 1.52 8.16
C LEU A 25 -6.32 2.93 8.40
N LEU A 26 -5.09 3.05 8.90
CA LEU A 26 -4.43 4.34 9.04
C LEU A 26 -4.24 5.01 7.66
N LEU A 27 -3.75 4.27 6.66
CA LEU A 27 -3.60 4.76 5.29
C LEU A 27 -4.94 5.20 4.68
N GLU A 28 -6.00 4.40 4.82
CA GLU A 28 -7.32 4.73 4.28
C GLU A 28 -7.92 5.98 4.95
N SER A 29 -7.82 6.07 6.27
CA SER A 29 -8.31 7.23 7.03
C SER A 29 -7.53 8.51 6.68
N THR A 30 -6.22 8.38 6.46
CA THR A 30 -5.33 9.47 6.03
C THR A 30 -5.70 9.92 4.61
N LEU A 31 -5.88 8.98 3.68
CA LEU A 31 -6.29 9.26 2.30
C LEU A 31 -7.62 10.05 2.27
N ARG A 32 -8.66 9.56 2.96
CA ARG A 32 -9.96 10.25 3.05
C ARG A 32 -9.84 11.67 3.60
N SER A 33 -8.97 11.85 4.60
CA SER A 33 -8.71 13.16 5.20
C SER A 33 -8.01 14.10 4.22
N MET A 34 -7.03 13.61 3.47
CA MET A 34 -6.34 14.38 2.43
C MET A 34 -7.29 14.76 1.29
N GLU A 35 -8.12 13.84 0.80
CA GLU A 35 -9.13 14.11 -0.22
C GLU A 35 -10.10 15.22 0.20
N GLU A 36 -10.55 15.20 1.45
CA GLU A 36 -11.45 16.24 1.98
C GLU A 36 -10.76 17.59 2.07
N ILE A 37 -9.50 17.65 2.52
CA ILE A 37 -8.70 18.87 2.55
C ILE A 37 -8.54 19.43 1.13
N LEU A 38 -8.12 18.61 0.18
CA LEU A 38 -7.94 19.01 -1.23
C LEU A 38 -9.24 19.50 -1.86
N ARG A 39 -10.37 18.83 -1.56
CA ARG A 39 -11.70 19.22 -2.03
C ARG A 39 -12.12 20.58 -1.47
N ARG A 40 -11.91 20.82 -0.17
CA ARG A 40 -12.22 22.10 0.49
C ARG A 40 -11.31 23.23 0.02
N SER A 41 -10.06 22.92 -0.29
CA SER A 41 -9.08 23.88 -0.82
C SER A 41 -9.13 24.03 -2.34
N ARG A 42 -10.12 23.47 -3.04
CA ARG A 42 -10.20 23.53 -4.49
C ARG A 42 -10.29 24.98 -4.98
N GLY A 43 -9.31 25.39 -5.80
CA GLY A 43 -9.21 26.76 -6.31
C GLY A 43 -8.56 27.75 -5.36
N LEU A 44 -8.09 27.29 -4.20
CA LEU A 44 -7.31 28.07 -3.23
C LEU A 44 -5.93 27.42 -3.08
N PRO A 45 -4.86 28.22 -2.88
CA PRO A 45 -3.56 27.65 -2.54
C PRO A 45 -3.66 26.91 -1.20
N LEU A 46 -3.31 25.62 -1.19
CA LEU A 46 -3.13 24.89 0.06
C LEU A 46 -2.00 25.56 0.86
N ARG A 47 -2.31 26.09 2.04
CA ARG A 47 -1.28 26.54 2.96
C ARG A 47 -0.52 25.32 3.46
N ARG A 48 0.79 25.28 3.21
CA ARG A 48 1.69 24.32 3.84
C ARG A 48 1.62 24.56 5.36
N THR A 49 1.14 23.58 6.11
CA THR A 49 1.00 23.70 7.57
C THR A 49 2.32 23.52 8.33
N TRP A 50 3.37 23.01 7.67
CA TRP A 50 4.58 22.52 8.36
C TRP A 50 5.89 23.21 7.97
N ILE A 51 5.87 24.10 6.98
CA ILE A 51 7.07 24.83 6.57
C ILE A 51 6.68 26.27 6.25
N GLU A 52 7.06 27.19 7.13
CA GLU A 52 6.81 28.62 6.96
C GLU A 52 7.81 29.28 6.00
N GLN A 53 8.97 28.66 5.75
CA GLN A 53 10.01 29.14 4.85
C GLN A 53 10.18 28.23 3.62
N PRO A 54 10.49 28.79 2.44
CA PRO A 54 10.85 27.97 1.29
C PRO A 54 12.13 27.18 1.59
N TYR A 55 12.27 25.99 1.00
CA TYR A 55 13.55 25.28 0.99
C TYR A 55 14.62 26.18 0.35
N GLY A 56 15.79 26.25 0.98
CA GLY A 56 16.98 26.87 0.43
C GLY A 56 17.82 25.85 -0.34
N GLU A 57 18.92 26.33 -0.91
CA GLU A 57 19.85 25.53 -1.70
C GLU A 57 20.39 24.34 -0.91
N GLU A 58 20.72 24.52 0.38
CA GLU A 58 21.26 23.45 1.23
C GLU A 58 20.24 22.32 1.44
N GLU A 59 18.96 22.66 1.65
CA GLU A 59 17.92 21.63 1.78
C GLU A 59 17.63 20.93 0.45
N PHE A 60 17.73 21.64 -0.68
CA PHE A 60 17.64 21.01 -2.00
C PHE A 60 18.80 20.06 -2.25
N THR A 61 20.04 20.46 -1.93
CA THR A 61 21.21 19.59 -2.05
C THR A 61 21.05 18.34 -1.17
N LEU A 62 20.61 18.48 0.09
CA LEU A 62 20.39 17.33 0.97
C LEU A 62 19.27 16.40 0.43
N LEU A 63 18.21 16.97 -0.14
CA LEU A 63 17.16 16.19 -0.79
C LEU A 63 17.69 15.40 -2.00
N GLU A 64 18.48 16.05 -2.86
CA GLU A 64 18.98 15.47 -4.10
C GLU A 64 20.10 14.45 -3.86
N GLU A 65 21.02 14.73 -2.94
CA GLU A 65 22.22 13.92 -2.72
C GLU A 65 22.01 12.82 -1.68
N GLU A 66 21.10 13.00 -0.72
CA GLU A 66 20.92 12.05 0.38
C GLU A 66 19.53 11.39 0.34
N VAL A 67 18.46 12.18 0.38
CA VAL A 67 17.11 11.66 0.61
C VAL A 67 16.57 10.89 -0.59
N ILE A 68 16.64 11.48 -1.78
CA ILE A 68 16.13 10.85 -3.01
C ILE A 68 16.89 9.54 -3.29
N PRO A 69 18.23 9.48 -3.24
CA PRO A 69 18.97 8.24 -3.43
C PRO A 69 18.61 7.16 -2.40
N ALA A 70 18.43 7.53 -1.12
CA ALA A 70 18.01 6.58 -0.10
C ALA A 70 16.62 6.00 -0.40
N ILE A 71 15.67 6.83 -0.82
CA ILE A 71 14.32 6.39 -1.21
C ILE A 71 14.39 5.44 -2.41
N GLN A 72 15.21 5.76 -3.44
CA GLN A 72 15.38 4.89 -4.60
C GLN A 72 15.92 3.51 -4.23
N GLN A 73 16.90 3.45 -3.32
CA GLN A 73 17.44 2.18 -2.81
C GLN A 73 16.38 1.38 -2.06
N CYS A 74 15.58 2.04 -1.21
CA CYS A 74 14.47 1.39 -0.52
C CYS A 74 13.46 0.79 -1.51
N LEU A 75 13.04 1.57 -2.52
CA LEU A 75 12.09 1.09 -3.53
C LEU A 75 12.63 -0.08 -4.34
N ALA A 76 13.89 -0.01 -4.79
CA ALA A 76 14.53 -1.12 -5.50
C ALA A 76 14.57 -2.41 -4.67
N ARG A 77 14.78 -2.28 -3.35
CA ARG A 77 14.75 -3.42 -2.44
C ARG A 77 13.35 -4.00 -2.25
N VAL A 78 12.31 -3.16 -2.22
CA VAL A 78 10.91 -3.61 -2.18
C VAL A 78 10.59 -4.40 -3.44
N ASP A 79 10.93 -3.88 -4.61
CA ASP A 79 10.69 -4.56 -5.89
C ASP A 79 11.37 -5.93 -5.96
N GLU A 80 12.62 -6.05 -5.47
CA GLU A 80 13.33 -7.33 -5.37
C GLU A 80 12.58 -8.33 -4.48
N LEU A 81 12.09 -7.88 -3.33
CA LEU A 81 11.36 -8.73 -2.39
C LEU A 81 10.02 -9.20 -2.98
N ASP A 82 9.29 -8.31 -3.64
CA ASP A 82 8.02 -8.63 -4.29
C ASP A 82 8.21 -9.67 -5.40
N GLN A 83 9.24 -9.51 -6.25
CA GLN A 83 9.58 -10.49 -7.29
C GLN A 83 9.91 -11.86 -6.70
N ARG A 84 10.70 -11.89 -5.62
CA ARG A 84 11.07 -13.14 -4.94
C ARG A 84 9.84 -13.82 -4.33
N LEU A 85 8.97 -13.05 -3.70
CA LEU A 85 7.74 -13.57 -3.12
C LEU A 85 6.80 -14.11 -4.20
N GLN A 86 6.67 -13.40 -5.31
CA GLN A 86 5.87 -13.84 -6.45
C GLN A 86 6.41 -15.15 -7.04
N ALA A 87 7.72 -15.26 -7.25
CA ALA A 87 8.33 -16.50 -7.75
C ALA A 87 8.13 -17.69 -6.81
N GLN A 88 8.19 -17.46 -5.49
CA GLN A 88 7.88 -18.50 -4.49
C GLN A 88 6.43 -18.94 -4.60
N GLN A 89 5.50 -17.99 -4.70
CA GLN A 89 4.08 -18.27 -4.82
C GLN A 89 3.75 -19.04 -6.11
N GLU A 90 4.35 -18.67 -7.23
CA GLU A 90 4.20 -19.38 -8.51
C GLU A 90 4.72 -20.83 -8.43
N ALA A 91 5.85 -21.05 -7.76
CA ALA A 91 6.39 -22.39 -7.54
C ALA A 91 5.49 -23.25 -6.66
N GLU A 92 4.92 -22.67 -5.59
CA GLU A 92 3.95 -23.36 -4.73
C GLU A 92 2.68 -23.75 -5.49
N ILE A 93 2.13 -22.85 -6.30
CA ILE A 93 0.96 -23.13 -7.15
C ILE A 93 1.26 -24.28 -8.12
N ALA A 94 2.40 -24.22 -8.81
CA ALA A 94 2.81 -25.27 -9.75
C ALA A 94 2.97 -26.64 -9.07
N HIS A 95 3.52 -26.67 -7.85
CA HIS A 95 3.64 -27.90 -7.07
C HIS A 95 2.26 -28.51 -6.75
N ILE A 96 1.34 -27.69 -6.24
CA ILE A 96 -0.02 -28.12 -5.89
C ILE A 96 -0.78 -28.61 -7.14
N GLU A 97 -0.63 -27.93 -8.27
CA GLU A 97 -1.22 -28.36 -9.54
C GLU A 97 -0.65 -29.69 -10.02
N ALA A 98 0.66 -29.91 -9.91
CA ALA A 98 1.30 -31.17 -10.26
C ALA A 98 0.83 -32.33 -9.39
N GLU A 99 0.72 -32.11 -8.07
CA GLU A 99 0.17 -33.11 -7.13
C GLU A 99 -1.27 -33.47 -7.48
N ARG A 100 -2.12 -32.47 -7.72
CA ARG A 100 -3.52 -32.69 -8.13
C ARG A 100 -3.63 -33.45 -9.45
N MET A 101 -2.79 -33.14 -10.44
CA MET A 101 -2.77 -33.88 -11.71
C MET A 101 -2.35 -35.34 -11.49
N ALA A 102 -1.32 -35.58 -10.66
CA ALA A 102 -0.86 -36.93 -10.37
C ALA A 102 -1.95 -37.76 -9.65
N GLU A 103 -2.65 -37.17 -8.69
CA GLU A 103 -3.79 -37.80 -8.00
C GLU A 103 -4.94 -38.12 -8.97
N LEU A 104 -5.29 -37.21 -9.87
CA LEU A 104 -6.34 -37.44 -10.88
C LEU A 104 -5.98 -38.56 -11.87
N VAL A 105 -4.71 -38.64 -12.27
CA VAL A 105 -4.23 -39.72 -13.15
C VAL A 105 -4.27 -41.06 -12.44
N LEU A 106 -3.87 -41.12 -11.16
CA LEU A 106 -3.96 -42.33 -10.35
C LEU A 106 -5.41 -42.77 -10.09
N ALA A 107 -6.34 -41.83 -9.94
CA ALA A 107 -7.76 -42.13 -9.75
C ALA A 107 -8.47 -42.63 -11.02
N GLN A 108 -7.86 -42.47 -12.20
CA GLN A 108 -8.38 -42.92 -13.49
C GLN A 108 -7.75 -44.23 -14.00
N ALA A 109 -6.72 -44.74 -13.31
CA ALA A 109 -6.02 -46.00 -13.61
C ALA A 109 -6.59 -47.18 -12.80
#